data_AF-A0A1C0ABH0-F1
#
_entry.id   AF-A0A1C0ABH0-F1
#
_cell.length_a   1.000
_cell.length_b   1.000
_cell.length_c   1.000
_cell.angle_alpha   90.00
_cell.angle_beta   90.00
_cell.angle_gamma   90.00
#
_symmetry.space_group_name_H-M   'P 1'
#
loop_
_entity.id
_entity.type
_entity.pdbx_description
1 polymer ?
#
loop_
_entity_poly.entity_id
_entity_poly.type
_entity_poly.pdbx_seq_one_letter_code
_entity_poly.pdbx_strand_id
1 'polypeptide(L)'
;MAKVGNQRYLGAVRDGLISIIPFTILGSAPLILRYPPVDPTKVGADPGVLIRMLLAWKAWADANGAAIMVPFQMTMVLSGLFAVIGISYNMAKTYKLDPLSGVGMGLMSYLVASAPAANGALPMAYLDVKGLFTAIVVGLLSIEILRFMEERDIKIKMPAGVPPAVMSSL
;
A
#
# COMPACT_ATOMS: atom_id res chain seq x y z
N MET A 1 -0.01 -16.57 -25.42
CA MET A 1 -0.15 -15.62 -24.28
C MET A 1 0.02 -16.29 -22.91
N ALA A 2 -0.32 -17.57 -22.73
CA ALA A 2 -0.16 -18.28 -21.44
C ALA A 2 1.29 -18.32 -20.87
N LYS A 3 2.33 -18.38 -21.72
CA LYS A 3 3.74 -18.38 -21.27
C LYS A 3 4.20 -17.05 -20.66
N VAL A 4 3.63 -15.91 -21.07
CA VAL A 4 3.99 -14.59 -20.54
C VAL A 4 3.25 -14.32 -19.24
N GLY A 5 1.97 -14.72 -19.15
CA GLY A 5 1.17 -14.59 -17.94
C GLY A 5 1.60 -15.49 -16.77
N ASN A 6 2.40 -16.52 -17.03
CA ASN A 6 2.92 -17.43 -15.99
C ASN A 6 4.37 -17.10 -15.58
N GLN A 7 4.88 -15.93 -15.98
CA GLN A 7 6.23 -15.49 -15.63
C GLN A 7 6.23 -15.00 -14.16
N ARG A 8 7.18 -15.47 -13.36
CA ARG A 8 7.23 -15.27 -11.90
C ARG A 8 7.19 -13.79 -11.46
N TYR A 9 7.89 -12.89 -12.15
CA TYR A 9 7.91 -11.46 -11.85
C TYR A 9 6.56 -10.82 -12.19
N LEU A 10 5.99 -11.17 -13.34
CA LEU A 10 4.68 -10.66 -13.74
C LEU A 10 3.57 -11.18 -12.80
N GLY A 11 3.68 -12.44 -12.36
CA GLY A 11 2.82 -13.02 -11.33
C GLY A 11 2.92 -12.26 -10.01
N ALA A 12 4.14 -12.04 -9.50
CA ALA A 12 4.36 -11.30 -8.25
C ALA A 12 3.85 -9.85 -8.33
N VAL A 13 4.05 -9.17 -9.46
CA VAL A 13 3.51 -7.82 -9.69
C VAL A 13 2.00 -7.83 -9.68
N ARG A 14 1.38 -8.74 -10.45
CA ARG A 14 -0.08 -8.86 -10.53
C ARG A 14 -0.68 -9.15 -9.15
N ASP A 15 -0.19 -10.17 -8.47
CA ASP A 15 -0.72 -10.62 -7.19
C ASP A 15 -0.43 -9.58 -6.09
N GLY A 16 0.71 -8.88 -6.20
CA GLY A 16 1.06 -7.74 -5.37
C GLY A 16 0.10 -6.55 -5.54
N LEU A 17 -0.23 -6.17 -6.77
CA LEU A 17 -1.19 -5.08 -7.04
C LEU A 17 -2.62 -5.47 -6.63
N ILE A 18 -3.02 -6.73 -6.80
CA ILE A 18 -4.32 -7.23 -6.34
C ILE A 18 -4.46 -7.10 -4.82
N SER A 19 -3.36 -7.27 -4.07
CA SER A 19 -3.37 -7.11 -2.61
C SER A 19 -3.72 -5.69 -2.14
N ILE A 20 -3.65 -4.69 -3.02
CA ILE A 20 -3.97 -3.28 -2.72
C ILE A 20 -5.48 -3.04 -2.80
N ILE A 21 -6.21 -3.82 -3.60
CA ILE A 21 -7.64 -3.59 -3.89
C ILE A 21 -8.50 -3.43 -2.62
N PRO A 22 -8.35 -4.28 -1.56
CA PRO A 22 -9.12 -4.10 -0.33
C PRO A 22 -8.88 -2.76 0.34
N PHE A 23 -7.63 -2.27 0.33
CA PHE A 23 -7.28 -0.97 0.89
C PHE A 23 -7.92 0.17 0.09
N THR A 24 -7.92 0.08 -1.23
CA THR A 24 -8.56 1.09 -2.09
C THR A 24 -10.08 1.13 -1.87
N ILE A 25 -10.72 -0.03 -1.68
CA ILE A 25 -12.14 -0.12 -1.36
C ILE A 25 -12.42 0.55 -0.01
N LEU A 26 -11.65 0.22 1.03
CA LEU A 26 -11.79 0.82 2.36
C LEU A 26 -11.54 2.33 2.34
N GLY A 27 -10.54 2.79 1.58
CA GLY A 27 -10.26 4.22 1.39
C GLY A 27 -11.37 4.96 0.65
N SER A 28 -12.11 4.28 -0.23
CA SER A 28 -13.19 4.90 -1.02
C SER A 28 -14.53 5.00 -0.26
N ALA A 29 -14.78 4.16 0.75
CA ALA A 29 -16.04 4.16 1.49
C ALA A 29 -16.41 5.53 2.12
N PRO A 30 -15.47 6.33 2.67
CA PRO A 30 -15.78 7.66 3.17
C PRO A 30 -16.21 8.67 2.10
N LEU A 31 -15.95 8.43 0.81
CA LEU A 31 -16.46 9.30 -0.26
C LEU A 31 -17.99 9.31 -0.28
N ILE A 32 -18.61 8.17 -0.01
CA ILE A 32 -20.07 8.05 0.11
C ILE A 32 -20.56 8.92 1.27
N LEU A 33 -19.88 8.84 2.43
CA LEU A 33 -20.17 9.64 3.62
C LEU A 33 -19.98 11.14 3.40
N ARG A 34 -18.99 11.53 2.57
CA ARG A 34 -18.66 12.93 2.28
C ARG A 34 -19.64 13.59 1.30
N TYR A 35 -20.14 12.83 0.33
CA TYR A 35 -20.92 13.33 -0.80
C TYR A 35 -22.30 12.67 -0.86
N PRO A 36 -23.25 13.04 0.02
CA PRO A 36 -24.63 12.62 -0.11
C PRO A 36 -25.23 13.08 -1.45
N PRO A 37 -26.09 12.27 -2.10
CA PRO A 37 -26.66 12.58 -3.41
C PRO A 37 -27.79 13.61 -3.31
N VAL A 38 -27.46 14.83 -2.89
CA VAL A 38 -28.38 15.96 -2.78
C VAL A 38 -27.75 17.21 -3.35
N ASP A 39 -28.51 17.91 -4.18
CA ASP A 39 -28.13 19.21 -4.73
C ASP A 39 -28.95 20.30 -4.02
N PRO A 40 -28.34 21.09 -3.11
CA PRO A 40 -29.04 22.15 -2.38
C PRO A 40 -29.68 23.19 -3.29
N THR A 41 -29.22 23.33 -4.54
CA THR A 41 -29.73 24.33 -5.49
C THR A 41 -30.98 23.87 -6.23
N LYS A 42 -31.31 22.57 -6.19
CA LYS A 42 -32.46 21.98 -6.89
C LYS A 42 -33.58 21.53 -5.95
N VAL A 43 -33.50 21.93 -4.68
CA VAL A 43 -34.51 21.60 -3.68
C VAL A 43 -35.68 22.58 -3.80
N GLY A 44 -36.87 22.08 -4.13
CA GLY A 44 -38.10 22.88 -4.16
C GLY A 44 -38.45 23.46 -2.78
N ALA A 45 -39.39 24.41 -2.74
CA ALA A 45 -39.75 25.16 -1.52
C ALA A 45 -40.23 24.28 -0.35
N ASP A 46 -40.72 23.06 -0.60
CA ASP A 46 -41.09 22.10 0.45
C ASP A 46 -40.45 20.72 0.21
N PRO A 47 -39.20 20.52 0.65
CA PRO A 47 -38.54 19.23 0.53
C PRO A 47 -39.24 18.20 1.41
N GLY A 48 -39.63 17.06 0.82
CA GLY A 48 -40.10 15.90 1.58
C GLY A 48 -39.07 15.43 2.62
N VAL A 49 -39.52 14.64 3.60
CA VAL A 49 -38.73 14.21 4.77
C VAL A 49 -37.34 13.66 4.38
N LEU A 50 -37.26 12.87 3.31
CA LEU A 50 -36.00 12.33 2.79
C LEU A 50 -34.99 13.41 2.36
N ILE A 51 -35.43 14.46 1.67
CA ILE A 51 -34.55 15.54 1.20
C ILE A 51 -34.05 16.36 2.39
N ARG A 52 -34.90 16.58 3.41
CA ARG A 52 -34.48 17.24 4.65
C ARG A 52 -33.41 16.45 5.40
N MET A 53 -33.53 15.12 5.47
CA MET A 53 -32.50 14.25 6.05
C MET A 53 -31.19 14.31 5.24
N LEU A 54 -31.26 14.29 3.92
CA LEU A 54 -30.08 14.39 3.04
C LEU A 54 -29.36 15.74 3.20
N LEU A 55 -30.10 16.84 3.33
CA LEU A 55 -29.53 18.16 3.60
C LEU A 55 -28.85 18.24 4.97
N ALA A 56 -29.47 17.64 6.00
CA ALA A 56 -28.86 17.56 7.33
C ALA A 56 -27.57 16.72 7.33
N TRP A 57 -27.57 15.59 6.62
CA TRP A 57 -26.35 14.81 6.39
C TRP A 57 -25.30 15.64 5.65
N LYS A 58 -25.67 16.35 4.58
CA LYS A 58 -24.73 17.21 3.86
C LYS A 58 -24.10 18.28 4.76
N ALA A 59 -24.88 18.95 5.60
CA ALA A 59 -24.38 19.93 6.54
C ALA A 59 -23.38 19.32 7.54
N TRP A 60 -23.69 18.14 8.08
CA TRP A 60 -22.78 17.39 8.94
C TRP A 60 -21.50 16.96 8.21
N ALA A 61 -21.63 16.49 6.96
CA ALA A 61 -20.53 16.03 6.14
C ALA A 61 -19.60 17.19 5.71
N ASP A 62 -20.15 18.37 5.47
CA ASP A 62 -19.36 19.59 5.20
C ASP A 62 -18.62 20.05 6.45
N ALA A 63 -19.24 19.98 7.63
CA ALA A 63 -18.58 20.31 8.90
C ALA A 63 -17.45 19.33 9.29
N ASN A 64 -17.60 18.05 8.97
CA ASN A 64 -16.64 16.99 9.31
C ASN A 64 -15.79 16.52 8.11
N GLY A 65 -15.82 17.26 7.00
CA GLY A 65 -15.30 16.78 5.71
C GLY A 65 -13.82 16.41 5.74
N ALA A 66 -13.00 17.14 6.49
CA ALA A 66 -11.57 16.84 6.62
C ALA A 66 -11.34 15.48 7.29
N ALA A 67 -12.03 15.20 8.40
CA ALA A 67 -11.89 13.94 9.14
C ALA A 67 -12.40 12.74 8.34
N ILE A 68 -13.54 12.89 7.64
CA ILE A 68 -14.12 11.85 6.79
C ILE A 68 -13.17 11.50 5.64
N MET A 69 -12.45 12.48 5.09
CA MET A 69 -11.58 12.28 3.93
C MET A 69 -10.20 11.70 4.28
N VAL A 70 -9.80 11.64 5.56
CA VAL A 70 -8.48 11.13 5.97
C VAL A 70 -8.19 9.73 5.42
N PRO A 71 -9.08 8.72 5.55
CA PRO A 71 -8.80 7.37 5.06
C PRO A 71 -8.61 7.35 3.53
N PHE A 72 -9.41 8.11 2.78
CA PHE A 72 -9.26 8.23 1.33
C PHE A 72 -7.89 8.82 0.96
N GLN A 73 -7.52 9.94 1.57
CA GLN A 73 -6.25 10.61 1.32
C GLN A 73 -5.06 9.71 1.64
N MET A 74 -5.10 8.99 2.76
CA MET A 74 -4.05 8.05 3.15
C MET A 74 -3.89 6.91 2.14
N THR A 75 -4.99 6.34 1.63
CA THR A 75 -4.91 5.27 0.63
C THR A 75 -4.36 5.73 -0.71
N MET A 76 -4.61 7.00 -1.09
CA MET A 76 -4.05 7.59 -2.30
C MET A 76 -2.55 7.87 -2.16
N VAL A 77 -2.15 8.51 -1.05
CA VAL A 77 -0.76 8.93 -0.81
C VAL A 77 0.17 7.75 -0.48
N LEU A 78 -0.36 6.63 0.01
CA LEU A 78 0.43 5.43 0.35
C LEU A 78 0.32 4.30 -0.68
N SER A 79 -0.29 4.55 -1.84
CA SER A 79 -0.55 3.52 -2.86
C SER A 79 0.73 2.83 -3.36
N GLY A 80 1.82 3.56 -3.56
CA GLY A 80 3.12 2.99 -3.92
C GLY A 80 3.73 2.14 -2.80
N LEU A 81 3.48 2.52 -1.54
CA LEU A 81 3.93 1.76 -0.37
C LEU A 81 3.18 0.43 -0.22
N PHE A 82 1.87 0.42 -0.46
CA PHE A 82 1.10 -0.82 -0.52
C PHE A 82 1.54 -1.72 -1.68
N ALA A 83 1.91 -1.13 -2.82
CA ALA A 83 2.43 -1.87 -3.96
C ALA A 83 3.75 -2.57 -3.65
N VAL A 84 4.74 -1.87 -3.09
CA VAL A 84 6.03 -2.53 -2.79
C VAL A 84 5.87 -3.64 -1.76
N ILE A 85 5.00 -3.46 -0.75
CA ILE A 85 4.68 -4.50 0.23
C ILE A 85 4.09 -5.72 -0.46
N GLY A 86 3.04 -5.53 -1.27
CA GLY A 86 2.36 -6.62 -1.96
C GLY A 86 3.28 -7.37 -2.92
N ILE A 87 4.09 -6.64 -3.70
CA ILE A 87 5.01 -7.23 -4.67
C ILE A 87 6.11 -8.02 -3.96
N SER A 88 6.75 -7.42 -2.95
CA SER A 88 7.85 -8.06 -2.22
C SER A 88 7.38 -9.30 -1.46
N TYR A 89 6.18 -9.24 -0.86
CA TYR A 89 5.57 -10.38 -0.17
C TYR A 89 5.32 -11.57 -1.10
N ASN A 90 4.67 -11.31 -2.25
CA ASN A 90 4.34 -12.38 -3.21
C ASN A 90 5.60 -12.93 -3.90
N MET A 91 6.60 -12.07 -4.16
CA MET A 91 7.87 -12.49 -4.71
C MET A 91 8.65 -13.38 -3.72
N ALA A 92 8.73 -12.99 -2.44
CA ALA A 92 9.39 -13.78 -1.40
C ALA A 92 8.73 -15.16 -1.23
N LYS A 93 7.38 -15.20 -1.23
CA LYS A 93 6.63 -16.46 -1.21
C LYS A 93 6.91 -17.34 -2.42
N THR A 94 7.02 -16.76 -3.61
CA THR A 94 7.34 -17.49 -4.84
C THR A 94 8.69 -18.20 -4.75
N TYR A 95 9.63 -17.60 -4.03
CA TYR A 95 10.96 -18.16 -3.78
C TYR A 95 11.10 -18.95 -2.48
N LYS A 96 10.02 -19.13 -1.71
CA LYS A 96 10.03 -19.80 -0.40
C LYS A 96 10.99 -19.16 0.62
N LEU A 97 11.26 -17.87 0.46
CA LEU A 97 12.01 -17.06 1.43
C LEU A 97 11.06 -16.61 2.54
N ASP A 98 11.59 -16.14 3.66
CA ASP A 98 10.76 -15.53 4.71
C ASP A 98 10.03 -14.28 4.17
N PRO A 99 8.68 -14.26 4.12
CA PRO A 99 7.95 -13.15 3.53
C PRO A 99 8.08 -11.85 4.33
N LEU A 100 8.27 -11.94 5.65
CA LEU A 100 8.40 -10.74 6.49
C LEU A 100 9.72 -10.03 6.20
N SER A 101 10.82 -10.77 6.15
CA SER A 101 12.14 -10.27 5.76
C SER A 101 12.11 -9.70 4.33
N GLY A 102 11.43 -10.37 3.41
CA GLY A 102 11.26 -9.90 2.04
C GLY A 102 10.53 -8.55 1.95
N VAL A 103 9.40 -8.42 2.65
CA VAL A 103 8.64 -7.15 2.73
C VAL A 103 9.50 -6.06 3.37
N GLY A 104 10.18 -6.37 4.47
CA GLY A 104 11.05 -5.42 5.16
C GLY A 104 12.11 -4.85 4.23
N MET A 105 12.81 -5.70 3.48
CA MET A 105 13.82 -5.25 2.52
C MET A 105 13.26 -4.45 1.36
N GLY A 106 12.17 -4.92 0.74
CA GLY A 106 11.55 -4.23 -0.38
C GLY A 106 11.05 -2.84 0.03
N LEU A 107 10.39 -2.75 1.18
CA LEU A 107 9.90 -1.48 1.73
C LEU A 107 11.05 -0.52 2.05
N MET A 108 12.11 -0.98 2.74
CA MET A 108 13.26 -0.14 3.06
C MET A 108 13.97 0.35 1.79
N SER A 109 14.17 -0.54 0.82
CA SER A 109 14.80 -0.18 -0.47
C SER A 109 13.97 0.87 -1.21
N TYR A 110 12.64 0.73 -1.18
CA TYR A 110 11.73 1.69 -1.80
C TYR A 110 11.73 3.05 -1.12
N LEU A 111 11.75 3.08 0.22
CA LEU A 111 11.85 4.32 0.98
C LEU A 111 13.17 5.05 0.71
N VAL A 112 14.29 4.33 0.63
CA VAL A 112 15.59 4.92 0.26
C VAL A 112 15.55 5.52 -1.15
N ALA A 113 14.91 4.84 -2.10
CA ALA A 113 14.85 5.29 -3.48
C ALA A 113 13.84 6.44 -3.72
N SER A 114 12.69 6.39 -3.06
CA SER A 114 11.53 7.25 -3.39
C SER A 114 11.23 8.30 -2.34
N ALA A 115 11.60 8.06 -1.08
CA ALA A 115 11.31 8.98 0.02
C ALA A 115 12.48 9.04 1.03
N PRO A 116 13.70 9.44 0.60
CA PRO A 116 14.82 9.57 1.51
C PRO A 116 14.48 10.63 2.57
N ALA A 117 14.57 10.24 3.84
CA ALA A 117 14.25 11.14 4.95
C ALA A 117 15.18 12.35 4.91
N ALA A 118 14.59 13.56 4.93
CA ALA A 118 15.31 14.81 4.91
C ALA A 118 14.73 15.72 6.00
N ASN A 119 15.62 16.36 6.79
CA ASN A 119 15.23 17.29 7.86
C ASN A 119 14.21 16.69 8.86
N GLY A 120 14.30 15.40 9.16
CA GLY A 120 13.39 14.71 10.09
C GLY A 120 11.99 14.41 9.51
N ALA A 121 11.76 14.63 8.22
CA ALA A 121 10.51 14.35 7.54
C ALA A 121 10.69 13.34 6.40
N LEU A 122 9.66 12.53 6.17
CA LEU A 122 9.55 11.65 5.00
C LEU A 122 8.79 12.38 3.88
N PRO A 123 9.43 12.66 2.72
CA PRO A 123 8.74 13.29 1.61
C PRO A 123 7.71 12.32 1.01
N MET A 124 6.46 12.74 0.92
CA MET A 124 5.36 11.89 0.42
C MET A 124 5.16 11.95 -1.10
N ALA A 125 5.97 12.76 -1.81
CA ALA A 125 5.76 13.07 -3.22
C ALA A 125 5.79 11.86 -4.18
N TYR A 126 6.53 10.81 -3.80
CA TYR A 126 6.64 9.56 -4.56
C TYR A 126 6.15 8.34 -3.78
N LEU A 127 5.39 8.53 -2.70
CA LEU A 127 4.73 7.40 -2.01
C LEU A 127 3.38 7.07 -2.64
N ASP A 128 2.87 7.97 -3.48
CA ASP A 128 1.62 7.84 -4.23
C ASP A 128 1.82 7.01 -5.52
N VAL A 129 0.87 7.13 -6.45
CA VAL A 129 0.85 6.41 -7.73
C VAL A 129 2.08 6.74 -8.60
N LYS A 130 2.73 7.90 -8.41
CA LYS A 130 3.95 8.27 -9.15
C LYS A 130 5.12 7.36 -8.81
N GLY A 131 5.17 6.86 -7.57
CA GLY A 131 6.19 5.91 -7.13
C GLY A 131 5.95 4.47 -7.55
N LEU A 132 4.80 4.15 -8.17
CA LEU A 132 4.39 2.77 -8.44
C LEU A 132 5.40 2.01 -9.31
N PHE A 133 5.97 2.67 -10.32
CA PHE A 133 6.99 2.06 -11.17
C PHE A 133 8.26 1.74 -10.37
N THR A 134 8.69 2.68 -9.52
CA THR A 134 9.83 2.47 -8.62
C THR A 134 9.54 1.35 -7.62
N ALA A 135 8.32 1.26 -7.09
CA ALA A 135 7.89 0.19 -6.19
C ALA A 135 7.99 -1.19 -6.86
N ILE A 136 7.60 -1.31 -8.13
CA ILE A 136 7.74 -2.54 -8.91
C ILE A 136 9.20 -2.91 -9.08
N VAL A 137 10.02 -1.99 -9.63
CA VAL A 137 11.41 -2.28 -9.95
C VAL A 137 12.21 -2.61 -8.69
N VAL A 138 12.11 -1.77 -7.67
CA VAL A 138 12.85 -1.93 -6.42
C VAL A 138 12.34 -3.14 -5.65
N GLY A 139 11.02 -3.33 -5.52
CA GLY A 139 10.45 -4.48 -4.82
C GLY A 139 10.89 -5.82 -5.42
N LEU A 140 10.94 -5.92 -6.75
CA LEU A 140 11.44 -7.13 -7.42
C LEU A 140 12.95 -7.32 -7.21
N LEU A 141 13.74 -6.25 -7.42
CA LEU A 141 15.20 -6.31 -7.30
C LEU A 141 15.65 -6.66 -5.88
N SER A 142 15.04 -6.06 -4.86
CA SER A 142 15.37 -6.33 -3.45
C SER A 142 15.19 -7.80 -3.10
N ILE A 143 14.14 -8.45 -3.60
CA ILE A 143 13.90 -9.88 -3.36
C ILE A 143 14.84 -10.76 -4.17
N GLU A 144 15.22 -10.38 -5.40
CA GLU A 144 16.21 -11.14 -6.16
C GLU A 144 17.59 -11.10 -5.48
N ILE A 145 17.94 -9.95 -4.90
CA ILE A 145 19.16 -9.81 -4.09
C ILE A 145 19.05 -10.67 -2.82
N LEU A 146 17.89 -10.66 -2.12
CA LEU A 146 17.65 -11.52 -0.95
C LEU A 146 17.92 -12.99 -1.29
N ARG A 147 17.29 -13.44 -2.38
CA ARG A 147 17.39 -14.80 -2.88
C ARG A 147 18.84 -15.15 -3.17
N PHE A 148 19.58 -14.27 -3.83
CA PHE A 148 20.98 -14.48 -4.14
C PHE A 148 21.84 -14.65 -2.88
N MET A 149 21.61 -13.83 -1.84
CA MET A 149 22.34 -13.94 -0.58
C MET A 149 22.03 -15.26 0.15
N GLU A 150 20.77 -15.68 0.13
CA GLU A 150 20.31 -16.91 0.77
C GLU A 150 20.80 -18.17 0.03
N GLU A 151 20.77 -18.18 -1.31
CA GLU A 151 21.30 -19.29 -2.13
C GLU A 151 22.82 -19.45 -2.00
N ARG A 152 23.54 -18.39 -1.64
CA ARG A 152 25.00 -18.38 -1.50
C ARG A 152 25.49 -18.61 -0.06
N ASP A 153 24.60 -18.93 0.88
CA ASP A 153 24.89 -19.07 2.32
C ASP A 153 25.65 -17.85 2.89
N ILE A 154 25.35 -16.64 2.37
CA ILE A 154 25.91 -15.38 2.89
C ILE A 154 25.09 -14.98 4.12
N LYS A 155 25.15 -15.80 5.16
CA LYS A 155 24.47 -15.59 6.45
C LYS A 155 25.50 -15.50 7.57
N ILE A 156 25.22 -14.67 8.57
CA ILE A 156 26.07 -14.54 9.75
C ILE A 156 25.78 -15.74 10.67
N LYS A 157 26.71 -16.71 10.72
CA LYS A 157 26.55 -17.94 11.53
C LYS A 157 26.61 -17.60 13.02
N MET A 158 25.50 -17.83 13.72
CA MET A 158 25.35 -17.56 15.15
C MET A 158 25.87 -18.72 16.02
N PRO A 159 26.53 -18.45 17.16
CA PRO A 159 26.87 -19.48 18.15
C PRO A 159 25.62 -20.11 18.79
N ALA A 160 25.74 -21.33 19.29
CA ALA A 160 24.64 -22.15 19.82
C ALA A 160 23.88 -21.57 21.03
N GLY A 161 24.30 -20.44 21.59
CA GLY A 161 23.68 -19.79 22.76
C GLY A 161 22.66 -18.71 22.45
N VAL A 162 22.39 -18.42 21.16
CA VAL A 162 21.55 -17.28 20.77
C VAL A 162 20.09 -17.70 20.56
N PRO A 163 19.10 -16.97 21.12
CA PRO A 163 17.69 -17.29 20.96
C PRO A 163 17.25 -17.41 19.49
N PRO A 164 16.31 -18.31 19.16
CA PRO A 164 15.88 -18.57 17.78
C PRO A 164 15.31 -17.34 17.06
N ALA A 165 14.74 -16.39 17.78
CA ALA A 165 14.25 -15.13 17.20
C ALA A 165 15.39 -14.27 16.60
N VAL A 166 16.59 -14.32 17.17
CA VAL A 166 17.75 -13.59 16.63
C VAL A 166 18.37 -14.36 15.46
N MET A 167 18.34 -15.70 15.52
CA MET A 167 18.82 -16.55 14.43
C MET A 167 17.97 -16.45 13.17
N SER A 168 16.67 -16.16 13.28
CA SER A 168 15.80 -15.94 12.09
C SER A 168 15.88 -14.52 11.52
N SER A 169 16.57 -13.60 12.20
CA SER A 169 16.64 -12.19 11.84
C SER A 169 17.92 -11.80 11.09
N LEU A 170 18.84 -12.75 10.86
CA LEU A 170 20.18 -12.56 10.27
C LEU A 170 20.48 -13.63 9.22
#